data_AF-A0A3D3ZR50-F1
#
_entry.id   AF-A0A3D3ZR50-F1
#
_cell.length_a   1.000
_cell.length_b   1.000
_cell.length_c   1.000
_cell.angle_alpha   90.00
_cell.angle_beta   90.00
_cell.angle_gamma   90.00
#
_symmetry.space_group_name_H-M   'P 1'
#
loop_
_entity.id
_entity.type
_entity.pdbx_description
1 polymer ?
#
loop_
_entity_poly.entity_id
_entity_poly.type
_entity_poly.pdbx_seq_one_letter_code
_entity_poly.pdbx_strand_id
1 'polypeptide(L)'
;MRTPKIAFASLFVSCASDPTPFGPIKVHAFIPKPNGKRGHTGLGGFIWGMLKRTTRARLTGTWRDTPFFNEDGTPSASIQSLNHEDRAKARL
;
A
#
# COMPACT_ATOMS: atom_id res chain seq x y z
N MET A 1 -0.04 -7.90 -16.82
CA MET A 1 -0.74 -6.79 -16.11
C MET A 1 -0.87 -5.61 -17.07
N ARG A 2 -2.07 -5.29 -17.59
CA ARG A 2 -2.24 -4.27 -18.65
C ARG A 2 -2.44 -2.83 -18.12
N THR A 3 -2.80 -2.67 -16.84
CA THR A 3 -3.00 -1.35 -16.20
C THR A 3 -2.47 -1.38 -14.76
N PRO A 4 -1.50 -0.53 -14.40
CA PRO A 4 -0.95 -0.50 -13.04
C PRO A 4 -1.97 0.10 -12.05
N LYS A 5 -2.54 -0.74 -11.18
CA LYS A 5 -3.36 -0.27 -10.05
C LYS A 5 -2.47 0.32 -8.95
N ILE A 6 -3.05 1.14 -8.08
CA ILE A 6 -2.36 1.59 -6.87
C ILE A 6 -2.29 0.38 -5.94
N ALA A 7 -1.11 -0.20 -5.81
CA ALA A 7 -0.83 -1.22 -4.81
C ALA A 7 -0.57 -0.54 -3.46
N PHE A 8 -1.10 -1.13 -2.40
CA PHE A 8 -0.78 -0.73 -1.03
C PHE A 8 -0.59 -2.00 -0.19
N ALA A 9 0.23 -1.89 0.85
CA ALA A 9 0.38 -2.88 1.89
C ALA A 9 0.24 -2.19 3.24
N SER A 10 -0.27 -2.92 4.23
CA SER A 10 -0.33 -2.48 5.62
C SER A 10 0.48 -3.41 6.49
N LEU A 11 1.08 -2.87 7.54
CA LEU A 11 1.84 -3.62 8.53
C LEU A 11 1.27 -3.29 9.91
N PHE A 12 1.26 -4.27 10.81
CA PHE A 12 0.97 -4.04 12.21
C PHE A 12 2.24 -3.58 12.91
N VAL A 13 2.32 -2.30 13.27
CA VAL A 13 3.50 -1.72 13.94
C VAL A 13 3.77 -2.42 15.28
N SER A 14 2.74 -2.95 15.94
CA SER A 14 2.87 -3.76 17.16
C SER A 14 3.66 -5.05 16.99
N CYS A 15 3.84 -5.54 15.75
CA CYS A 15 4.64 -6.72 15.46
C CYS A 15 6.13 -6.40 15.21
N ALA A 16 6.50 -5.11 15.12
CA ALA A 16 7.88 -4.71 14.91
C ALA A 16 8.66 -4.72 16.24
N SER A 17 9.90 -5.22 16.22
CA SER A 17 10.77 -5.22 17.40
C SER A 17 11.15 -3.81 17.86
N ASP A 18 11.25 -2.86 16.92
CA ASP A 18 11.46 -1.44 17.21
C ASP A 18 10.52 -0.59 16.33
N PRO A 19 9.55 0.14 16.92
CA PRO A 19 8.62 0.99 16.18
C PRO A 19 9.18 2.39 15.89
N THR A 20 10.32 2.79 16.47
CA THR A 20 10.89 4.14 16.36
C THR A 20 11.10 4.61 14.91
N PRO A 21 11.58 3.76 13.97
CA PRO A 21 11.84 4.18 12.59
C PRO A 21 10.59 4.55 11.77
N PHE A 22 9.38 4.13 12.18
CA PHE A 22 8.16 4.47 11.44
C PHE A 22 7.78 5.95 11.53
N GLY A 23 8.31 6.66 12.53
CA GLY A 23 8.04 8.08 12.76
C GLY A 23 6.63 8.36 13.33
N PRO A 24 6.23 9.64 13.42
CA PRO A 24 5.01 10.03 14.10
C PRO A 24 3.75 9.68 13.30
N ILE A 25 2.68 9.36 14.02
CA ILE A 25 1.35 9.11 13.45
C ILE A 25 0.85 10.37 12.75
N LYS A 26 0.57 10.27 11.44
CA LYS A 26 0.07 11.39 10.62
C LYS A 26 -1.45 11.38 10.42
N VAL A 27 -2.10 10.25 10.63
CA VAL A 27 -3.53 10.03 10.35
C VAL A 27 -4.12 9.18 11.45
N HIS A 28 -5.29 9.57 11.95
CA HIS A 28 -6.12 8.70 12.77
C HIS A 28 -7.37 8.34 11.98
N ALA A 29 -7.66 7.04 11.92
CA ALA A 29 -8.81 6.51 11.23
C ALA A 29 -9.90 6.05 12.22
N PHE A 30 -11.14 6.01 11.74
CA PHE A 30 -12.29 5.49 12.49
C PHE A 30 -12.57 6.19 13.83
N ILE A 31 -12.25 7.48 13.91
CA ILE A 31 -12.57 8.31 15.08
C ILE A 31 -14.10 8.41 15.19
N PRO A 32 -14.72 7.99 16.31
CA PRO A 32 -16.15 8.16 16.52
C PRO A 32 -16.50 9.65 16.58
N LYS A 33 -17.61 10.02 15.94
CA LYS A 33 -18.16 11.39 15.97
C LYS A 33 -19.48 11.42 16.72
N PRO A 34 -19.89 12.57 17.27
CA PRO A 34 -21.17 12.72 17.99
C PRO A 34 -22.40 12.29 17.19
N ASN A 35 -22.33 12.33 15.86
CA ASN A 35 -23.41 11.93 14.95
C ASN A 35 -23.47 10.40 14.68
N GLY A 36 -22.78 9.58 15.46
CA GLY A 36 -22.72 8.12 15.31
C GLY A 36 -21.88 7.63 14.12
N LYS A 37 -21.36 8.53 13.28
CA LYS A 37 -20.50 8.16 12.15
C LYS A 37 -19.03 8.06 12.57
N ARG A 38 -18.24 7.37 11.74
CA ARG A 38 -16.78 7.32 11.85
C ARG A 38 -16.16 8.38 10.96
N GLY A 39 -15.08 9.00 11.42
CA GLY A 39 -14.31 9.96 10.64
C GLY A 39 -12.81 9.69 10.70
N HIS A 40 -12.07 10.51 9.97
CA HIS A 40 -10.61 10.45 9.90
C HIS A 40 -10.05 11.87 10.12
N THR A 41 -8.88 11.96 10.76
CA THR A 41 -8.09 13.20 10.85
C THR A 41 -6.79 13.03 10.08
N GLY A 42 -6.32 14.09 9.41
CA GLY A 42 -5.07 14.06 8.62
C GLY A 42 -5.17 13.36 7.25
N LEU A 43 -6.36 12.88 6.86
CA LEU A 43 -6.56 12.08 5.64
C LEU A 43 -6.13 12.81 4.36
N GLY A 44 -6.38 14.11 4.25
CA GLY A 44 -6.03 14.89 3.05
C GLY A 44 -4.52 14.90 2.78
N GLY A 45 -3.71 15.12 3.82
CA GLY A 45 -2.24 15.09 3.70
C GLY A 45 -1.71 13.71 3.31
N PHE A 46 -2.34 12.65 3.83
CA PHE A 46 -2.01 11.27 3.45
C PHE A 46 -2.33 10.97 1.99
N ILE A 47 -3.53 11.31 1.52
CA ILE A 47 -3.94 11.11 0.12
C ILE A 47 -3.01 11.88 -0.82
N TRP A 48 -2.71 13.15 -0.51
CA TRP A 48 -1.81 13.97 -1.31
C TRP A 48 -0.40 13.38 -1.39
N GLY A 49 0.15 12.97 -0.23
CA GLY A 49 1.48 12.37 -0.16
C GLY A 49 1.59 11.03 -0.90
N MET A 50 0.52 10.22 -0.88
CA MET A 50 0.43 8.98 -1.68
C MET A 50 0.42 9.32 -3.18
N LEU A 51 -0.51 10.18 -3.60
CA LEU A 51 -0.69 10.53 -5.01
C LEU A 51 0.59 11.11 -5.63
N LYS A 52 1.26 12.04 -4.92
CA LYS A 52 2.54 12.62 -5.36
C LYS A 52 3.60 11.54 -5.62
N ARG A 53 3.75 10.59 -4.70
CA ARG A 53 4.74 9.50 -4.81
C ARG A 53 4.40 8.53 -5.94
N THR A 54 3.14 8.11 -6.05
CA THR A 54 2.69 7.19 -7.11
C THR A 54 2.81 7.82 -8.49
N THR A 55 2.40 9.08 -8.66
CA THR A 55 2.51 9.79 -9.95
C THR A 55 3.97 9.94 -10.37
N ARG A 56 4.86 10.34 -9.44
CA ARG A 56 6.30 10.42 -9.72
C ARG A 56 6.87 9.07 -10.16
N ALA A 57 6.56 8.00 -9.43
CA ALA A 57 7.05 6.66 -9.76
C ALA A 57 6.56 6.18 -11.13
N ARG A 58 5.30 6.48 -11.49
CA ARG A 58 4.75 6.16 -12.82
C ARG A 58 5.42 6.91 -13.95
N LEU A 59 5.63 8.22 -13.81
CA LEU A 59 6.26 9.06 -14.84
C LEU A 59 7.73 8.71 -15.06
N THR A 60 8.45 8.37 -13.98
CA THR A 60 9.89 8.06 -14.04
C THR A 60 10.19 6.59 -14.32
N GLY A 61 9.19 5.72 -14.28
CA GLY A 61 9.38 4.28 -14.44
C GLY A 61 9.98 3.56 -13.21
N THR A 62 10.34 4.30 -12.15
CA THR A 62 10.97 3.74 -10.94
C THR A 62 10.07 2.78 -10.17
N TRP A 63 8.78 2.67 -10.51
CA TRP A 63 7.92 1.62 -9.97
C TRP A 63 8.37 0.20 -10.33
N ARG A 64 9.24 0.02 -11.34
CA ARG A 64 9.88 -1.25 -11.68
C ARG A 64 11.23 -1.45 -11.00
N ASP A 65 11.81 -0.42 -10.40
CA ASP A 65 13.09 -0.47 -9.69
C ASP A 65 12.90 -1.10 -8.29
N THR A 66 12.66 -2.41 -8.28
CA THR A 66 12.42 -3.22 -7.08
C THR A 66 12.88 -4.65 -7.32
N PRO A 67 13.13 -5.46 -6.27
CA PRO A 67 13.49 -6.88 -6.41
C PRO A 67 12.43 -7.77 -7.12
N PHE A 68 11.24 -7.24 -7.40
CA PHE A 68 10.17 -7.95 -8.11
C PHE A 68 10.30 -7.91 -9.64
N PHE A 69 11.25 -7.15 -10.18
CA PHE A 69 11.50 -7.05 -11.62
C PHE A 69 12.98 -7.30 -11.93
N ASN A 70 13.23 -7.89 -13.10
CA ASN A 70 14.56 -8.06 -13.68
C ASN A 70 15.03 -6.74 -14.32
N GLU A 71 16.31 -6.67 -14.71
CA GLU A 71 16.92 -5.49 -15.34
C GLU A 71 16.24 -5.08 -16.65
N ASP A 72 15.67 -6.03 -17.38
CA ASP A 72 14.88 -5.81 -18.60
C ASP A 72 13.44 -5.32 -18.33
N GLY A 73 13.07 -5.17 -17.06
CA GLY A 73 11.75 -4.75 -16.60
C GLY A 73 10.69 -5.85 -16.61
N THR A 74 11.06 -7.11 -16.87
CA THR A 74 10.16 -8.26 -16.75
C THR A 74 9.99 -8.67 -15.27
N PRO A 75 8.84 -9.24 -14.86
CA PRO A 75 8.68 -9.75 -13.50
C PRO A 75 9.68 -10.87 -13.19
N SER A 76 10.29 -10.85 -12.00
CA SER A 76 11.25 -11.88 -11.58
C SER A 76 10.61 -13.23 -11.26
N ALA A 77 9.28 -13.29 -11.13
CA ALA A 77 8.51 -14.50 -10.88
C ALA A 77 7.21 -14.53 -11.71
N SER A 78 6.67 -15.74 -11.91
CA SER A 78 5.38 -15.93 -12.57
C SER A 78 4.26 -15.25 -11.78
N ILE A 79 3.47 -14.42 -12.46
CA ILE A 79 2.36 -13.69 -11.86
C ILE A 79 1.12 -14.58 -11.88
N GLN A 80 0.67 -15.03 -10.71
CA GLN A 80 -0.62 -15.69 -10.55
C GLN A 80 -1.69 -14.70 -10.07
N SER A 81 -2.80 -14.62 -10.80
CA SER A 81 -3.98 -13.88 -10.34
C SER A 81 -4.88 -14.80 -9.52
N LEU A 82 -4.95 -14.58 -8.21
CA LEU A 82 -5.78 -15.38 -7.31
C LEU A 82 -7.27 -15.20 -7.63
N ASN A 83 -7.94 -16.30 -7.98
CA ASN A 83 -9.39 -16.36 -8.12
C ASN A 83 -10.07 -16.54 -6.74
N HIS A 84 -11.39 -16.71 -6.71
CA HIS A 84 -12.12 -16.87 -5.45
C HIS A 84 -11.66 -18.12 -4.68
N GLU A 85 -11.49 -19.25 -5.36
CA GLU A 85 -11.11 -20.53 -4.75
C GLU A 85 -9.69 -20.48 -4.17
N ASP A 86 -8.75 -19.85 -4.91
CA ASP A 86 -7.37 -19.66 -4.46
C ASP A 86 -7.31 -18.90 -3.13
N ARG A 87 -8.14 -17.86 -2.98
CA ARG A 87 -8.23 -17.06 -1.74
C ARG A 87 -8.86 -17.82 -0.59
N ALA A 88 -9.84 -18.69 -0.87
CA ALA A 88 -10.48 -19.50 0.15
C ALA A 88 -9.51 -20.56 0.73
N LYS A 89 -8.60 -21.08 -0.09
CA LYS A 89 -7.56 -22.03 0.32
C LYS A 89 -6.42 -21.34 1.09
N ALA A 90 -6.05 -20.13 0.69
CA ALA A 90 -4.93 -19.38 1.26
C ALA A 90 -5.25 -18.66 2.59
N ARG A 91 -6.16 -19.19 3.44
CA ARG A 91 -6.50 -18.59 4.74
C ARG A 91 -5.24 -18.27 5.56
N LEU A 92 -4.80 -17.02 5.47
CA LEU A 92 -3.96 -16.29 6.43
C LEU A 92 -4.81 -15.88 7.63
#